data_AF-A0A2V9XJL5-F1
#
_entry.id   AF-A0A2V9XJL5-F1
#
_cell.length_a   1.000
_cell.length_b   1.000
_cell.length_c   1.000
_cell.angle_alpha   90.00
_cell.angle_beta   90.00
_cell.angle_gamma   90.00
#
_symmetry.space_group_name_H-M   'P 1'
#
loop_
_entity.id
_entity.type
_entity.pdbx_description
1 polymer ?
#
loop_
_entity_poly.entity_id
_entity_poly.type
_entity_poly.pdbx_seq_one_letter_code
_entity_poly.pdbx_strand_id
1 'polypeptide(L)'
;MARLSVCLVTLLMLATFAAAQQSSAPASHKSSAKPVTPNTEPGTTSAKLPSEETVNGFLHQMFGYDSSLTWKVAEIKPSAVEGLTEVTVTVSGPQGQQSNKFYVTPDGQHAVIGEIIPFGPKPFAAAREKLQKGINGPARGPADSPVTIVEFSDLQCPHCKDAQPVIEKLLTEAPTARFVFQSFPLPSHNWAAKAAAYADCVGRASNDAFWKFVQKTYTAQAEITEANVDEKLTVIANDSGVKGTDIAACAAKPETAARVEQSVTLGKSVDVTGTPALFVNGRKIGNLGIPPEVLKSIVEFEAKQGK
;
A
#
# COMPACT_ATOMS: atom_id res chain seq x y z
N MET A 1 -33.42 -0.50 -29.03
CA MET A 1 -33.27 -1.90 -29.50
C MET A 1 -31.79 -2.20 -29.58
N ALA A 2 -31.30 -3.13 -28.75
CA ALA A 2 -30.15 -4.02 -28.95
C ALA A 2 -29.86 -4.66 -27.58
N ARG A 3 -30.31 -5.91 -27.42
CA ARG A 3 -30.00 -6.82 -26.32
C ARG A 3 -28.75 -7.65 -26.69
N LEU A 4 -28.28 -8.44 -25.71
CA LEU A 4 -27.29 -9.55 -25.75
C LEU A 4 -25.92 -9.15 -25.17
N SER A 5 -25.26 -9.92 -24.30
CA SER A 5 -25.46 -11.33 -23.92
C SER A 5 -24.99 -11.62 -22.49
N VAL A 6 -25.77 -12.46 -21.82
CA VAL A 6 -25.41 -13.25 -20.63
C VAL A 6 -24.49 -14.39 -21.10
N CYS A 7 -23.40 -14.66 -20.40
CA CYS A 7 -22.67 -15.93 -20.50
C CYS A 7 -22.54 -16.55 -19.12
N LEU A 8 -23.35 -17.59 -18.95
CA LEU A 8 -23.37 -18.59 -17.91
C LEU A 8 -22.28 -19.63 -18.24
N VAL A 9 -21.36 -19.93 -17.33
CA VAL A 9 -20.52 -21.14 -17.44
C VAL A 9 -20.54 -21.91 -16.12
N THR A 10 -21.32 -22.98 -16.21
CA THR A 10 -21.42 -24.27 -15.54
C THR A 10 -20.32 -24.75 -14.56
N LEU A 11 -20.83 -25.31 -13.46
CA LEU A 11 -20.23 -26.22 -12.49
C LEU A 11 -20.00 -27.62 -13.12
N LEU A 12 -18.89 -28.31 -12.79
CA LEU A 12 -18.82 -29.78 -12.88
C LEU A 12 -17.87 -30.39 -11.83
N MET A 13 -18.33 -31.51 -11.26
CA MET A 13 -17.81 -32.27 -10.11
C MET A 13 -16.59 -33.19 -10.39
N LEU A 14 -16.02 -33.65 -9.27
CA LEU A 14 -14.95 -34.65 -9.07
C LEU A 14 -15.00 -35.91 -9.95
N ALA A 15 -13.82 -36.46 -10.23
CA ALA A 15 -13.59 -37.90 -10.31
C ALA A 15 -12.17 -38.27 -9.84
N THR A 16 -12.12 -39.17 -8.85
CA THR A 16 -10.95 -39.89 -8.34
C THR A 16 -10.49 -40.97 -9.33
N PHE A 17 -9.17 -41.17 -9.47
CA PHE A 17 -8.59 -42.43 -9.91
C PHE A 17 -7.38 -42.78 -9.05
N ALA A 18 -7.37 -44.00 -8.54
CA ALA A 18 -6.24 -44.66 -7.90
C ALA A 18 -5.89 -45.91 -8.72
N ALA A 19 -4.60 -46.11 -9.03
CA ALA A 19 -3.91 -47.42 -8.93
C ALA A 19 -2.44 -47.36 -9.43
N ALA A 20 -1.56 -47.88 -8.56
CA ALA A 20 -0.39 -48.75 -8.80
C ALA A 20 0.89 -48.25 -9.54
N GLN A 21 1.87 -47.89 -8.69
CA GLN A 21 3.28 -48.33 -8.61
C GLN A 21 4.11 -48.65 -9.87
N GLN A 22 5.29 -48.02 -9.94
CA GLN A 22 6.57 -48.76 -10.04
C GLN A 22 7.76 -47.96 -9.46
N SER A 23 8.66 -48.72 -8.84
CA SER A 23 9.80 -48.34 -8.00
C SER A 23 11.05 -47.96 -8.81
N SER A 24 11.83 -46.99 -8.33
CA SER A 24 13.30 -47.12 -8.21
C SER A 24 13.91 -46.00 -7.35
N ALA A 25 14.67 -46.39 -6.33
CA ALA A 25 15.62 -45.56 -5.58
C ALA A 25 17.05 -45.79 -6.15
N PRO A 26 18.05 -44.90 -5.95
CA PRO A 26 18.79 -44.76 -4.66
C PRO A 26 19.18 -43.27 -4.40
N ALA A 27 19.85 -42.79 -3.34
CA ALA A 27 20.75 -43.38 -2.36
C ALA A 27 20.68 -42.61 -1.02
N SER A 28 20.91 -43.34 0.07
CA SER A 28 20.87 -42.89 1.45
C SER A 28 22.14 -42.15 1.88
N HIS A 29 22.03 -40.92 2.37
CA HIS A 29 22.98 -40.36 3.34
C HIS A 29 22.43 -40.55 4.76
N LYS A 30 23.11 -41.39 5.54
CA LYS A 30 22.86 -41.56 6.98
C LYS A 30 23.34 -40.29 7.70
N SER A 31 22.42 -39.54 8.29
CA SER A 31 22.73 -38.60 9.37
C SER A 31 22.01 -39.06 10.63
N SER A 32 22.80 -39.47 11.61
CA SER A 32 22.37 -39.93 12.93
C SER A 32 22.15 -38.70 13.81
N ALA A 33 20.90 -38.26 13.96
CA ALA A 33 20.53 -37.28 14.97
C ALA A 33 19.36 -37.82 15.80
N LYS A 34 19.57 -37.94 17.13
CA LYS A 34 18.54 -38.28 18.11
C LYS A 34 17.35 -37.30 17.98
N PRO A 35 16.09 -37.76 18.13
CA PRO A 35 14.96 -36.84 18.22
C PRO A 35 15.09 -36.01 19.50
N VAL A 36 15.39 -34.72 19.35
CA VAL A 36 15.13 -33.73 20.39
C VAL A 36 13.66 -33.37 20.22
N THR A 37 12.81 -33.90 21.09
CA THR A 37 11.43 -33.44 21.23
C THR A 37 11.45 -31.95 21.59
N PRO A 38 10.86 -31.05 20.78
CA PRO A 38 10.57 -29.72 21.25
C PRO A 38 9.47 -29.86 22.30
N ASN A 39 9.82 -29.63 23.56
CA ASN A 39 8.84 -29.33 24.59
C ASN A 39 8.30 -27.93 24.28
N THR A 40 7.35 -27.86 23.36
CA THR A 40 6.51 -26.67 23.20
C THR A 40 5.21 -26.97 23.91
N GLU A 41 5.10 -26.54 25.17
CA GLU A 41 3.80 -26.34 25.77
C GLU A 41 2.99 -25.42 24.84
N PRO A 42 1.80 -25.81 24.38
CA PRO A 42 0.88 -24.87 23.77
C PRO A 42 0.44 -23.92 24.87
N GLY A 43 0.98 -22.71 24.87
CA GLY A 43 0.43 -21.61 25.66
C GLY A 43 -1.01 -21.39 25.22
N THR A 44 -1.96 -21.88 26.01
CA THR A 44 -3.39 -21.60 25.91
C THR A 44 -3.63 -20.15 26.33
N THR A 45 -3.22 -19.21 25.49
CA THR A 45 -3.78 -17.85 25.54
C THR A 45 -5.20 -17.94 25.01
N SER A 46 -6.15 -18.13 25.93
CA SER A 46 -7.55 -17.73 25.69
C SER A 46 -7.54 -16.32 25.11
N ALA A 47 -7.96 -16.16 23.86
CA ALA A 47 -8.01 -14.87 23.21
C ALA A 47 -8.95 -13.97 24.02
N LYS A 48 -8.40 -12.94 24.65
CA LYS A 48 -9.21 -11.94 25.32
C LYS A 48 -10.05 -11.23 24.25
N LEU A 49 -11.37 -11.43 24.30
CA LEU A 49 -12.29 -10.80 23.37
C LEU A 49 -12.08 -9.27 23.40
N PRO A 50 -12.01 -8.59 22.24
CA PRO A 50 -11.95 -7.14 22.19
C PRO A 50 -13.23 -6.55 22.76
N SER A 51 -13.13 -5.40 23.43
CA SER A 51 -14.32 -4.69 23.89
C SER A 51 -15.11 -4.14 22.70
N GLU A 52 -16.41 -3.95 22.89
CA GLU A 52 -17.25 -3.26 21.91
C GLU A 52 -16.72 -1.85 21.59
N GLU A 53 -16.17 -1.16 22.59
CA GLU A 53 -15.48 0.13 22.40
C GLU A 53 -14.28 0.02 21.45
N THR A 54 -13.45 -1.02 21.59
CA THR A 54 -12.29 -1.26 20.71
C THR A 54 -12.75 -1.49 19.27
N VAL A 55 -13.79 -2.30 19.09
CA VAL A 55 -14.40 -2.57 17.78
C VAL A 55 -14.98 -1.28 17.20
N ASN A 56 -15.73 -0.50 17.97
CA ASN A 56 -16.29 0.76 17.50
C ASN A 56 -15.21 1.79 17.15
N GLY A 57 -14.12 1.87 17.92
CA GLY A 57 -12.97 2.70 17.58
C GLY A 57 -12.33 2.28 16.25
N PHE A 58 -12.17 0.98 16.02
CA PHE A 58 -11.70 0.46 14.74
C PHE A 58 -12.66 0.79 13.59
N LEU A 59 -13.97 0.54 13.74
CA LEU A 59 -14.97 0.85 12.72
C LEU A 59 -15.06 2.35 12.42
N HIS A 60 -14.89 3.20 13.43
CA HIS A 60 -14.79 4.65 13.27
C HIS A 60 -13.60 5.03 12.39
N GLN A 61 -12.45 4.38 12.58
CA GLN A 61 -11.33 4.58 11.67
C GLN A 61 -11.66 4.03 10.29
N MET A 62 -12.31 2.88 10.14
CA MET A 62 -12.58 2.31 8.81
C MET A 62 -13.65 3.06 8.01
N PHE A 63 -14.69 3.59 8.65
CA PHE A 63 -15.89 4.12 7.97
C PHE A 63 -16.24 5.57 8.34
N GLY A 64 -15.62 6.15 9.37
CA GLY A 64 -15.99 7.46 9.91
C GLY A 64 -15.77 8.65 8.97
N TYR A 65 -15.10 8.45 7.84
CA TYR A 65 -14.99 9.45 6.78
C TYR A 65 -16.28 9.57 5.94
N ASP A 66 -17.14 8.55 5.94
CA ASP A 66 -18.41 8.53 5.23
C ASP A 66 -19.58 8.73 6.20
N SER A 67 -20.12 9.95 6.23
CA SER A 67 -21.23 10.31 7.11
C SER A 67 -22.55 9.61 6.78
N SER A 68 -22.66 8.96 5.61
CA SER A 68 -23.85 8.19 5.23
C SER A 68 -23.87 6.79 5.84
N LEU A 69 -22.74 6.32 6.36
CA LEU A 69 -22.61 5.01 6.98
C LEU A 69 -22.81 5.11 8.49
N THR A 70 -23.54 4.13 9.02
CA THR A 70 -23.64 3.85 10.45
C THR A 70 -23.38 2.36 10.67
N TRP A 71 -22.97 1.99 11.88
CA TRP A 71 -22.71 0.59 12.21
C TRP A 71 -23.23 0.22 13.59
N LYS A 72 -23.47 -1.08 13.77
CA LYS A 72 -23.78 -1.70 15.06
C LYS A 72 -22.94 -2.96 15.21
N VAL A 73 -22.26 -3.11 16.35
CA VAL A 73 -21.64 -4.38 16.71
C VAL A 73 -22.76 -5.34 17.10
N ALA A 74 -22.92 -6.42 16.34
CA ALA A 74 -23.99 -7.39 16.55
C ALA A 74 -23.55 -8.48 17.52
N GLU A 75 -22.31 -8.96 17.38
CA GLU A 75 -21.78 -10.06 18.19
C GLU A 75 -20.24 -10.02 18.24
N ILE A 76 -19.67 -10.34 19.40
CA ILE A 76 -18.25 -10.60 19.60
C ILE A 76 -18.15 -11.93 20.35
N LYS A 77 -17.56 -12.96 19.72
CA LYS A 77 -17.46 -14.30 20.31
C LYS A 77 -16.20 -15.03 19.88
N PRO A 78 -15.76 -16.07 20.60
CA PRO A 78 -14.73 -16.97 20.08
C PRO A 78 -15.11 -17.52 18.70
N SER A 79 -14.14 -17.59 17.79
CA SER A 79 -14.30 -18.23 16.48
C SER A 79 -14.26 -19.76 16.61
N ALA A 80 -14.69 -20.45 15.55
CA ALA A 80 -14.45 -21.90 15.40
C ALA A 80 -12.94 -22.22 15.22
N VAL A 81 -12.14 -21.23 14.81
CA VAL A 81 -10.68 -21.33 14.76
C VAL A 81 -10.11 -20.90 16.09
N GLU A 82 -9.33 -21.78 16.72
CA GLU A 82 -8.70 -21.52 18.02
C GLU A 82 -7.86 -20.23 17.99
N GLY A 83 -8.00 -19.41 19.04
CA GLY A 83 -7.28 -18.15 19.19
C GLY A 83 -7.85 -16.96 18.41
N LEU A 84 -8.75 -17.17 17.45
CA LEU A 84 -9.41 -16.06 16.76
C LEU A 84 -10.72 -15.66 17.46
N THR A 85 -10.99 -14.36 17.48
CA THR A 85 -12.30 -13.82 17.84
C THR A 85 -13.10 -13.53 16.56
N GLU A 86 -14.33 -14.00 16.47
CA GLU A 86 -15.28 -13.61 15.43
C GLU A 86 -16.05 -12.36 15.87
N VAL A 87 -16.07 -11.35 15.00
CA VAL A 87 -16.82 -10.11 15.20
C VAL A 87 -17.82 -9.96 14.05
N THR A 88 -19.10 -9.83 14.38
CA THR A 88 -20.16 -9.53 13.42
C THR A 88 -20.61 -8.10 13.61
N VAL A 89 -20.58 -7.32 12.52
CA VAL A 89 -20.98 -5.92 12.50
C VAL A 89 -22.01 -5.70 11.41
N THR A 90 -23.03 -4.93 11.74
CA THR A 90 -24.04 -4.54 10.76
C THR A 90 -23.77 -3.11 10.35
N VAL A 91 -23.45 -2.91 9.07
CA VAL A 91 -23.22 -1.59 8.47
C VAL A 91 -24.47 -1.20 7.69
N SER A 92 -24.98 0.00 7.94
CA SER A 92 -26.16 0.56 7.29
C SER A 92 -25.78 1.81 6.50
N GLY A 93 -26.25 1.91 5.26
CA GLY A 93 -26.06 3.07 4.41
C GLY A 93 -27.17 3.25 3.39
N PRO A 94 -27.02 4.17 2.42
CA PRO A 94 -28.06 4.47 1.42
C PRO A 94 -28.48 3.26 0.57
N GLN A 95 -27.60 2.27 0.42
CA GLN A 95 -27.86 1.04 -0.34
C GLN A 95 -28.49 -0.08 0.49
N GLY A 96 -28.83 0.19 1.76
CA GLY A 96 -29.41 -0.76 2.69
C GLY A 96 -28.44 -1.20 3.78
N GLN A 97 -28.74 -2.34 4.40
CA GLN A 97 -28.02 -2.85 5.55
C GLN A 97 -27.29 -4.14 5.17
N GLN A 98 -26.01 -4.24 5.55
CA GLN A 98 -25.16 -5.39 5.30
C GLN A 98 -24.55 -5.90 6.60
N SER A 99 -24.62 -7.20 6.81
CA SER A 99 -23.93 -7.88 7.92
C SER A 99 -22.56 -8.34 7.45
N ASN A 100 -21.52 -7.78 8.05
CA ASN A 100 -20.13 -8.10 7.77
C ASN A 100 -19.54 -8.88 8.94
N LYS A 101 -18.69 -9.85 8.62
CA LYS A 101 -17.97 -10.65 9.60
C LYS A 101 -16.48 -10.49 9.38
N PHE A 102 -15.74 -10.28 10.45
CA PHE A 102 -14.28 -10.32 10.44
C PHE A 102 -13.75 -11.06 11.67
N TYR A 103 -12.46 -11.40 11.63
CA TYR A 103 -11.81 -12.08 12.74
C TYR A 103 -10.73 -11.19 13.35
N VAL A 104 -10.54 -11.26 14.67
CA VAL A 104 -9.46 -10.55 15.38
C VAL A 104 -8.48 -11.59 15.92
N THR A 105 -7.19 -11.32 15.73
CA THR A 105 -6.08 -12.20 16.15
C THR A 105 -5.87 -12.16 17.67
N PRO A 106 -5.21 -13.18 18.27
CA PRO A 106 -4.99 -13.25 19.72
C PRO A 106 -4.21 -12.07 20.30
N ASP A 107 -3.37 -11.40 19.49
CA ASP A 107 -2.62 -10.21 19.89
C ASP A 107 -3.50 -8.95 20.06
N GLY A 108 -4.76 -8.99 19.59
CA GLY A 108 -5.67 -7.85 19.60
C GLY A 108 -5.20 -6.66 18.76
N GLN A 109 -4.22 -6.85 17.86
CA GLN A 109 -3.63 -5.82 17.01
C GLN A 109 -3.93 -6.02 15.53
N HIS A 110 -4.45 -7.18 15.13
CA HIS A 110 -4.80 -7.44 13.73
C HIS A 110 -6.22 -7.97 13.57
N ALA A 111 -6.81 -7.65 12.42
CA ALA A 111 -8.07 -8.19 11.95
C ALA A 111 -7.86 -8.91 10.61
N VAL A 112 -8.72 -9.88 10.31
CA VAL A 112 -8.70 -10.66 9.08
C VAL A 112 -10.01 -10.41 8.33
N ILE A 113 -9.91 -9.73 7.18
CA ILE A 113 -11.02 -9.39 6.26
C ILE A 113 -10.60 -9.77 4.83
N GLY A 114 -10.35 -11.06 4.60
CA GLY A 114 -9.73 -11.56 3.36
C GLY A 114 -8.20 -11.33 3.31
N GLU A 115 -7.73 -10.25 3.93
CA GLU A 115 -6.32 -9.97 4.22
C GLU A 115 -6.15 -9.64 5.71
N ILE A 116 -4.90 -9.65 6.19
CA ILE A 116 -4.56 -9.24 7.57
C ILE A 116 -4.34 -7.73 7.58
N ILE A 117 -5.11 -7.01 8.39
CA ILE A 117 -5.04 -5.55 8.53
C ILE A 117 -4.80 -5.16 10.00
N PRO A 118 -4.20 -3.99 10.27
CA PRO A 118 -4.13 -3.47 11.63
C PRO A 118 -5.51 -3.24 12.25
N PHE A 119 -5.66 -3.56 13.53
CA PHE A 119 -6.90 -3.46 14.31
C PHE A 119 -6.70 -2.57 15.55
N GLY A 120 -7.82 -2.17 16.16
CA GLY A 120 -7.85 -1.34 17.36
C GLY A 120 -8.23 0.11 17.07
N PRO A 121 -8.22 0.98 18.11
CA PRO A 121 -8.73 2.35 18.00
C PRO A 121 -7.83 3.29 17.18
N LYS A 122 -6.56 2.91 16.95
CA LYS A 122 -5.57 3.68 16.19
C LYS A 122 -4.78 2.75 15.24
N PRO A 123 -5.45 2.05 14.31
CA PRO A 123 -4.84 0.97 13.53
C PRO A 123 -3.71 1.47 12.62
N PHE A 124 -3.73 2.75 12.24
CA PHE A 124 -2.76 3.33 11.31
C PHE A 124 -1.58 4.06 12.00
N ALA A 125 -1.55 4.12 13.33
CA ALA A 125 -0.56 4.92 14.06
C ALA A 125 0.88 4.45 13.82
N ALA A 126 1.13 3.14 13.80
CA ALA A 126 2.46 2.59 13.57
C ALA A 126 2.98 2.92 12.15
N ALA A 127 2.12 2.78 11.13
CA ALA A 127 2.46 3.16 9.76
C ALA A 127 2.70 4.68 9.64
N ARG A 128 1.85 5.50 10.29
CA ARG A 128 2.01 6.95 10.35
C ARG A 128 3.37 7.34 10.94
N GLU A 129 3.76 6.75 12.05
CA GLU A 129 5.03 7.04 12.72
C GLU A 129 6.23 6.68 11.82
N LYS A 130 6.22 5.49 11.21
CA LYS A 130 7.25 5.07 10.26
C LYS A 130 7.36 6.05 9.10
N LEU A 131 6.23 6.43 8.49
CA LEU A 131 6.20 7.41 7.40
C LEU A 131 6.75 8.76 7.84
N GLN A 132 6.25 9.33 8.95
CA GLN A 132 6.71 10.64 9.45
C GLN A 132 8.22 10.69 9.71
N LYS A 133 8.82 9.59 10.17
CA LYS A 133 10.25 9.49 10.41
C LYS A 133 11.08 9.22 9.16
N GLY A 134 10.52 8.48 8.19
CA GLY A 134 11.25 7.95 7.05
C GLY A 134 11.12 8.73 5.75
N ILE A 135 10.10 9.58 5.60
CA ILE A 135 9.90 10.33 4.35
C ILE A 135 11.07 11.28 4.07
N ASN A 136 11.60 11.23 2.85
CA ASN A 136 12.79 12.00 2.45
C ASN A 136 12.74 12.54 1.01
N GLY A 137 11.61 12.37 0.32
CA GLY A 137 11.40 12.84 -1.06
C GLY A 137 10.77 14.23 -1.16
N PRO A 138 10.60 14.74 -2.40
CA PRO A 138 10.05 16.06 -2.66
C PRO A 138 8.61 16.20 -2.20
N ALA A 139 8.22 17.42 -1.84
CA ALA A 139 6.93 17.69 -1.21
C ALA A 139 6.20 18.91 -1.80
N ARG A 140 4.88 18.89 -1.69
CA ARG A 140 3.98 20.03 -1.92
C ARG A 140 3.13 20.26 -0.67
N GLY A 141 2.69 21.50 -0.47
CA GLY A 141 1.87 21.89 0.67
C GLY A 141 2.67 22.20 1.94
N PRO A 142 1.99 22.59 3.03
CA PRO A 142 2.62 23.05 4.27
C PRO A 142 3.43 21.95 4.96
N ALA A 143 4.65 22.26 5.41
CA ALA A 143 5.53 21.28 6.03
C ALA A 143 4.98 20.73 7.36
N ASP A 144 4.21 21.54 8.08
CA ASP A 144 3.59 21.30 9.39
C ASP A 144 2.11 20.88 9.28
N SER A 145 1.66 20.46 8.09
CA SER A 145 0.29 20.00 7.90
C SER A 145 -0.08 18.85 8.85
N PRO A 146 -1.28 18.88 9.48
CA PRO A 146 -1.77 17.77 10.29
C PRO A 146 -2.03 16.50 9.47
N VAL A 147 -2.13 16.62 8.14
CA VAL A 147 -2.30 15.50 7.22
C VAL A 147 -1.13 15.40 6.28
N THR A 148 -0.43 14.26 6.33
CA THR A 148 0.58 13.90 5.33
C THR A 148 0.05 12.80 4.43
N ILE A 149 0.07 13.08 3.13
CA ILE A 149 -0.21 12.16 2.05
C ILE A 149 1.14 11.70 1.48
N VAL A 150 1.38 10.40 1.42
CA VAL A 150 2.61 9.82 0.86
C VAL A 150 2.25 8.95 -0.32
N GLU A 151 2.82 9.22 -1.49
CA GLU A 151 2.74 8.35 -2.67
C GLU A 151 4.07 7.61 -2.83
N PHE A 152 4.03 6.28 -2.78
CA PHE A 152 5.11 5.45 -3.32
C PHE A 152 4.83 5.19 -4.79
N SER A 153 5.75 5.64 -5.65
CA SER A 153 5.55 5.68 -7.09
C SER A 153 6.78 5.19 -7.85
N ASP A 154 6.54 4.72 -9.07
CA ASP A 154 7.54 4.21 -9.99
C ASP A 154 7.34 4.89 -11.36
N LEU A 155 8.38 5.58 -11.84
CA LEU A 155 8.32 6.35 -13.09
C LEU A 155 8.16 5.47 -14.36
N GLN A 156 8.41 4.17 -14.28
CA GLN A 156 8.15 3.18 -15.34
C GLN A 156 6.75 2.56 -15.25
N CYS A 157 6.09 2.66 -14.10
CA CYS A 157 4.78 2.03 -13.91
C CYS A 157 3.67 2.79 -14.67
N PRO A 158 2.91 2.14 -15.56
CA PRO A 158 1.79 2.77 -16.26
C PRO A 158 0.66 3.14 -15.29
N HIS A 159 0.41 2.34 -14.24
CA HIS A 159 -0.60 2.67 -13.25
C HIS A 159 -0.24 3.91 -12.42
N CYS A 160 1.06 4.15 -12.17
CA CYS A 160 1.50 5.38 -11.51
C CYS A 160 1.23 6.61 -12.37
N LYS A 161 1.44 6.51 -13.69
CA LYS A 161 1.07 7.54 -14.67
C LYS A 161 -0.44 7.80 -14.66
N ASP A 162 -1.24 6.74 -14.73
CA ASP A 162 -2.71 6.84 -14.78
C ASP A 162 -3.31 7.40 -13.47
N ALA A 163 -2.60 7.26 -12.35
CA ALA A 163 -3.02 7.84 -11.08
C ALA A 163 -2.77 9.36 -10.95
N GLN A 164 -1.87 9.94 -11.76
CA GLN A 164 -1.49 11.36 -11.62
C GLN A 164 -2.67 12.33 -11.69
N PRO A 165 -3.66 12.20 -12.61
CA PRO A 165 -4.82 13.09 -12.62
C PRO A 165 -5.65 13.05 -11.34
N VAL A 166 -5.82 11.87 -10.73
CA VAL A 166 -6.54 11.70 -9.46
C VAL A 166 -5.76 12.37 -8.32
N ILE A 167 -4.44 12.17 -8.28
CA ILE A 167 -3.57 12.79 -7.28
C ILE A 167 -3.59 14.31 -7.42
N GLU A 168 -3.42 14.87 -8.62
CA GLU A 168 -3.44 16.32 -8.84
C GLU A 168 -4.80 16.95 -8.48
N LYS A 169 -5.91 16.26 -8.76
CA LYS A 169 -7.24 16.69 -8.28
C LYS A 169 -7.30 16.70 -6.75
N LEU A 170 -6.81 15.65 -6.09
CA LEU A 170 -6.74 15.61 -4.62
C LEU A 170 -5.92 16.78 -4.04
N LEU A 171 -4.75 17.08 -4.62
CA LEU A 171 -3.89 18.17 -4.15
C LEU A 171 -4.56 19.53 -4.29
N THR A 172 -5.38 19.70 -5.33
CA THR A 172 -6.19 20.91 -5.53
C THR A 172 -7.30 21.01 -4.50
N GLU A 173 -7.96 19.90 -4.16
CA GLU A 173 -9.08 19.86 -3.22
C GLU A 173 -8.67 19.83 -1.74
N ALA A 174 -7.43 19.44 -1.45
CA ALA A 174 -6.85 19.37 -0.11
C ALA A 174 -5.57 20.23 0.01
N PRO A 175 -5.65 21.56 -0.22
CA PRO A 175 -4.48 22.43 -0.27
C PRO A 175 -3.73 22.56 1.07
N THR A 176 -4.38 22.17 2.18
CA THR A 176 -3.78 22.17 3.51
C THR A 176 -3.03 20.89 3.83
N ALA A 177 -3.13 19.84 3.01
CA ALA A 177 -2.39 18.59 3.19
C ALA A 177 -0.94 18.74 2.71
N ARG A 178 -0.02 18.03 3.37
CA ARG A 178 1.34 17.84 2.88
C ARG A 178 1.37 16.62 1.98
N PHE A 179 1.77 16.77 0.72
CA PHE A 179 1.99 15.66 -0.18
C PHE A 179 3.47 15.38 -0.35
N VAL A 180 3.86 14.11 -0.31
CA VAL A 180 5.25 13.67 -0.45
C VAL A 180 5.34 12.52 -1.44
N PHE A 181 6.20 12.68 -2.43
CA PHE A 181 6.54 11.61 -3.36
C PHE A 181 7.68 10.77 -2.79
N GLN A 182 7.54 9.45 -2.82
CA GLN A 182 8.57 8.48 -2.51
C GLN A 182 8.83 7.55 -3.69
N SER A 183 10.12 7.35 -4.02
CA SER A 183 10.51 6.47 -5.11
C SER A 183 10.43 5.00 -4.67
N PHE A 184 9.67 4.19 -5.39
CA PHE A 184 9.58 2.75 -5.17
C PHE A 184 9.74 2.00 -6.50
N PRO A 185 10.94 2.02 -7.11
CA PRO A 185 11.19 1.34 -8.37
C PRO A 185 10.99 -0.17 -8.22
N LEU A 186 10.08 -0.75 -8.99
CA LEU A 186 9.80 -2.18 -8.96
C LEU A 186 10.91 -2.96 -9.69
N PRO A 187 11.40 -4.09 -9.15
CA PRO A 187 12.47 -4.86 -9.80
C PRO A 187 12.15 -5.36 -11.21
N SER A 188 10.87 -5.54 -11.54
CA SER A 188 10.38 -5.95 -12.87
C SER A 188 10.44 -4.82 -13.91
N HIS A 189 10.74 -3.60 -13.50
CA HIS A 189 10.81 -2.41 -14.35
C HIS A 189 12.28 -2.06 -14.60
N ASN A 190 12.79 -2.44 -15.76
CA ASN A 190 14.23 -2.44 -16.10
C ASN A 190 14.91 -1.06 -16.16
N TRP A 191 14.17 0.04 -16.15
CA TRP A 191 14.71 1.39 -16.10
C TRP A 191 14.19 2.23 -14.93
N ALA A 192 13.29 1.70 -14.10
CA ALA A 192 12.71 2.38 -12.95
C ALA A 192 13.75 2.84 -11.92
N ALA A 193 14.73 1.99 -11.60
CA ALA A 193 15.78 2.33 -10.63
C ALA A 193 16.62 3.53 -11.09
N LYS A 194 16.90 3.61 -12.40
CA LYS A 194 17.60 4.75 -12.99
C LYS A 194 16.74 6.02 -12.91
N ALA A 195 15.46 5.90 -13.26
CA ALA A 195 14.52 7.02 -13.17
C ALA A 195 14.36 7.54 -11.73
N ALA A 196 14.30 6.65 -10.74
CA ALA A 196 14.28 7.01 -9.32
C ALA A 196 15.55 7.78 -8.89
N ALA A 197 16.73 7.37 -9.35
CA ALA A 197 17.98 8.06 -9.06
C ALA A 197 18.03 9.48 -9.67
N TYR A 198 17.57 9.63 -10.92
CA TYR A 198 17.39 10.96 -11.53
C TYR A 198 16.41 11.80 -10.74
N ALA A 199 15.26 11.23 -10.36
CA ALA A 199 14.21 11.92 -9.62
C ALA A 199 14.70 12.42 -8.25
N ASP A 200 15.47 11.62 -7.49
CA ASP A 200 16.10 12.07 -6.24
C ASP A 200 17.04 13.26 -6.46
N CYS A 201 17.91 13.17 -7.48
CA CYS A 201 18.85 14.23 -7.81
C CYS A 201 18.15 15.52 -8.27
N VAL A 202 17.11 15.43 -9.09
CA VAL A 202 16.31 16.59 -9.49
C VAL A 202 15.63 17.20 -8.27
N GLY A 203 15.03 16.38 -7.40
CA GLY A 203 14.40 16.84 -6.15
C GLY A 203 15.34 17.57 -5.21
N ARG A 204 16.58 17.09 -5.07
CA ARG A 204 17.63 17.77 -4.28
C ARG A 204 18.13 19.06 -4.93
N ALA A 205 18.12 19.14 -6.25
CA ALA A 205 18.52 20.35 -6.97
C ALA A 205 17.41 21.42 -6.95
N SER A 206 16.16 21.02 -7.15
CA SER A 206 15.00 21.92 -7.13
C SER A 206 13.69 21.14 -6.98
N ASN A 207 12.94 21.47 -5.93
CA ASN A 207 11.61 20.90 -5.68
C ASN A 207 10.64 21.19 -6.83
N ASP A 208 10.70 22.39 -7.42
CA ASP A 208 9.82 22.76 -8.54
C ASP A 208 10.19 22.03 -9.84
N ALA A 209 11.48 21.81 -10.08
CA ALA A 209 11.94 21.04 -11.23
C ALA A 209 11.55 19.57 -11.11
N PHE A 210 11.53 19.02 -9.91
CA PHE A 210 11.14 17.63 -9.68
C PHE A 210 9.74 17.31 -10.20
N TRP A 211 8.76 18.15 -9.88
CA TRP A 211 7.38 17.92 -10.31
C TRP A 211 7.23 17.97 -11.84
N LYS A 212 7.95 18.89 -12.49
CA LYS A 212 8.03 18.97 -13.95
C LYS A 212 8.70 17.73 -14.54
N PHE A 213 9.78 17.26 -13.90
CA PHE A 213 10.52 16.08 -14.31
C PHE A 213 9.67 14.81 -14.22
N VAL A 214 8.97 14.59 -13.11
CA VAL A 214 8.05 13.45 -12.93
C VAL A 214 6.95 13.47 -14.00
N GLN A 215 6.29 14.61 -14.19
CA GLN A 215 5.23 14.76 -15.20
C GLN A 215 5.75 14.45 -16.62
N LYS A 216 6.85 15.08 -17.01
CA LYS A 216 7.47 14.87 -18.34
C LYS A 216 7.93 13.43 -18.54
N THR A 217 8.47 12.79 -17.49
CA THR A 217 8.88 11.38 -17.55
C THR A 217 7.68 10.48 -17.77
N TYR A 218 6.55 10.69 -17.07
CA TYR A 218 5.33 9.95 -17.34
C TYR A 218 4.75 10.21 -18.73
N THR A 219 4.81 11.45 -19.22
CA THR A 219 4.40 11.78 -20.59
C THR A 219 5.22 10.99 -21.61
N ALA A 220 6.55 10.97 -21.46
CA ALA A 220 7.48 10.30 -22.37
C ALA A 220 7.68 8.79 -22.06
N GLN A 221 6.98 8.22 -21.08
CA GLN A 221 7.22 6.87 -20.55
C GLN A 221 7.30 5.78 -21.64
N ALA A 222 6.47 5.86 -22.68
CA ALA A 222 6.45 4.89 -23.77
C ALA A 222 7.67 4.98 -24.72
N GLU A 223 8.41 6.08 -24.69
CA GLU A 223 9.62 6.31 -25.49
C GLU A 223 10.92 5.96 -24.76
N ILE A 224 10.83 5.71 -23.45
CA ILE A 224 11.96 5.40 -22.59
C ILE A 224 12.15 3.89 -22.54
N THR A 225 13.39 3.49 -22.81
CA THR A 225 13.87 2.11 -22.79
C THR A 225 15.13 2.04 -21.95
N GLU A 226 15.52 0.84 -21.53
CA GLU A 226 16.77 0.63 -20.81
C GLU A 226 17.99 1.16 -21.58
N ALA A 227 17.99 1.08 -22.91
CA ALA A 227 19.12 1.51 -23.75
C ALA A 227 19.26 3.04 -23.86
N ASN A 228 18.17 3.80 -23.73
CA ASN A 228 18.16 5.26 -23.93
C ASN A 228 17.79 6.06 -22.68
N VAL A 229 17.60 5.40 -21.53
CA VAL A 229 17.09 6.02 -20.30
C VAL A 229 17.97 7.20 -19.85
N ASP A 230 19.29 7.07 -19.88
CA ASP A 230 20.20 8.15 -19.48
C ASP A 230 20.05 9.39 -20.37
N GLU A 231 20.03 9.20 -21.69
CA GLU A 231 19.85 10.28 -22.66
C GLU A 231 18.50 10.98 -22.46
N LYS A 232 17.41 10.20 -22.43
CA LYS A 232 16.04 10.73 -22.31
C LYS A 232 15.86 11.48 -20.98
N LEU A 233 16.28 10.90 -19.86
CA LEU A 233 16.12 11.54 -18.56
C LEU A 233 17.02 12.77 -18.40
N THR A 234 18.21 12.80 -19.01
CA THR A 234 19.06 13.99 -19.05
C THR A 234 18.42 15.14 -19.81
N VAL A 235 17.78 14.86 -20.96
CA VAL A 235 17.01 15.85 -21.71
C VAL A 235 15.81 16.34 -20.89
N ILE A 236 15.04 15.43 -20.30
CA ILE A 236 13.88 15.78 -19.48
C ILE A 236 14.29 16.63 -18.26
N ALA A 237 15.44 16.36 -17.65
CA ALA A 237 15.98 17.16 -16.56
C ALA A 237 16.31 18.60 -17.01
N ASN A 238 16.94 18.77 -18.17
CA ASN A 238 17.17 20.10 -18.79
C ASN A 238 15.85 20.84 -19.02
N ASP A 239 14.87 20.17 -19.62
CA ASP A 239 13.55 20.73 -19.90
C ASP A 239 12.74 21.05 -18.63
N SER A 240 13.15 20.49 -17.49
CA SER A 240 12.55 20.73 -16.18
C SER A 240 13.21 21.89 -15.42
N GLY A 241 14.29 22.46 -15.97
CA GLY A 241 14.96 23.65 -15.45
C GLY A 241 16.19 23.37 -14.57
N VAL A 242 16.78 22.17 -14.65
CA VAL A 242 18.04 21.82 -13.98
C VAL A 242 19.07 21.34 -15.00
N LYS A 243 20.37 21.47 -14.72
CA LYS A 243 21.42 21.03 -15.65
C LYS A 243 21.50 19.51 -15.71
N GLY A 244 20.94 18.92 -16.77
CA GLY A 244 20.76 17.47 -16.91
C GLY A 244 22.05 16.66 -16.85
N THR A 245 23.19 17.22 -17.27
CA THR A 245 24.50 16.56 -17.12
C THR A 245 24.92 16.43 -15.66
N ASP A 246 24.60 17.43 -14.83
CA ASP A 246 24.92 17.43 -13.40
C ASP A 246 23.98 16.46 -12.66
N ILE A 247 22.72 16.38 -13.10
CA ILE A 247 21.76 15.38 -12.62
C ILE A 247 22.22 13.95 -12.97
N ALA A 248 22.68 13.71 -14.20
CA ALA A 248 23.19 12.41 -14.61
C ALA A 248 24.41 11.99 -13.76
N ALA A 249 25.35 12.91 -13.55
CA ALA A 249 26.51 12.67 -12.69
C ALA A 249 26.09 12.39 -11.23
N CYS A 250 25.08 13.10 -10.72
CA CYS A 250 24.50 12.87 -9.40
C CYS A 250 23.82 11.49 -9.30
N ALA A 251 23.05 11.10 -10.31
CA ALA A 251 22.30 9.85 -10.34
C ALA A 251 23.20 8.62 -10.35
N ALA A 252 24.42 8.75 -10.89
CA ALA A 252 25.43 7.69 -10.92
C ALA A 252 26.15 7.46 -9.57
N LYS A 253 25.93 8.32 -8.57
CA LYS A 253 26.65 8.22 -7.29
C LYS A 253 26.07 7.13 -6.37
N PRO A 254 26.91 6.41 -5.61
CA PRO A 254 26.46 5.45 -4.61
C PRO A 254 25.53 6.05 -3.54
N GLU A 255 25.73 7.32 -3.17
CA GLU A 255 24.88 8.03 -2.22
C GLU A 255 23.42 8.15 -2.69
N THR A 256 23.21 8.33 -4.00
CA THR A 256 21.88 8.43 -4.59
C THR A 256 21.19 7.07 -4.57
N ALA A 257 21.91 5.99 -4.91
CA ALA A 257 21.40 4.63 -4.81
C ALA A 257 20.97 4.30 -3.36
N ALA A 258 21.77 4.69 -2.37
CA ALA A 258 21.44 4.51 -0.95
C ALA A 258 20.16 5.27 -0.55
N ARG A 259 19.94 6.49 -1.06
CA ARG A 259 18.71 7.27 -0.80
C ARG A 259 17.47 6.65 -1.43
N VAL A 260 17.59 6.14 -2.66
CA VAL A 260 16.50 5.38 -3.30
C VAL A 260 16.19 4.12 -2.50
N GLU A 261 17.19 3.37 -2.04
CA GLU A 261 16.97 2.18 -1.21
C GLU A 261 16.34 2.52 0.15
N GLN A 262 16.63 3.69 0.74
CA GLN A 262 15.92 4.16 1.95
C GLN A 262 14.42 4.32 1.69
N SER A 263 14.05 4.87 0.54
CA SER A 263 12.65 5.04 0.12
C SER A 263 11.98 3.67 -0.08
N VAL A 264 12.66 2.74 -0.76
CA VAL A 264 12.20 1.36 -0.94
C VAL A 264 12.04 0.63 0.40
N THR A 265 13.02 0.76 1.30
CA THR A 265 12.99 0.14 2.63
C THR A 265 11.83 0.69 3.46
N LEU A 266 11.59 2.01 3.40
CA LEU A 266 10.44 2.62 4.04
C LEU A 266 9.13 2.03 3.50
N GLY A 267 8.96 1.95 2.19
CA GLY A 267 7.77 1.37 1.56
C GLY A 267 7.54 -0.07 2.01
N LYS A 268 8.59 -0.91 1.99
CA LYS A 268 8.53 -2.30 2.50
C LYS A 268 8.11 -2.35 3.98
N SER A 269 8.57 -1.41 4.80
CA SER A 269 8.25 -1.37 6.24
C SER A 269 6.79 -1.02 6.55
N VAL A 270 6.05 -0.50 5.57
CA VAL A 270 4.61 -0.19 5.61
C VAL A 270 3.83 -1.00 4.56
N ASP A 271 4.36 -2.16 4.19
CA ASP A 271 3.70 -3.17 3.35
C ASP A 271 3.32 -2.66 1.95
N VAL A 272 4.18 -1.83 1.34
CA VAL A 272 4.11 -1.52 -0.09
C VAL A 272 4.63 -2.73 -0.88
N THR A 273 3.72 -3.33 -1.65
CA THR A 273 3.98 -4.51 -2.49
C THR A 273 3.84 -4.22 -3.98
N GLY A 274 3.43 -3.00 -4.34
CA GLY A 274 3.22 -2.55 -5.71
C GLY A 274 3.03 -1.04 -5.75
N THR A 275 3.04 -0.48 -6.96
CA THR A 275 2.88 0.95 -7.20
C THR A 275 1.75 1.21 -8.20
N PRO A 276 1.03 2.34 -8.08
CA PRO A 276 1.15 3.34 -7.03
C PRO A 276 0.59 2.84 -5.68
N ALA A 277 1.19 3.30 -4.57
CA ALA A 277 0.63 3.09 -3.23
C ALA A 277 0.52 4.43 -2.51
N LEU A 278 -0.70 4.78 -2.10
CA LEU A 278 -0.98 6.06 -1.46
C LEU A 278 -1.35 5.84 0.01
N PHE A 279 -0.83 6.70 0.88
CA PHE A 279 -1.15 6.71 2.30
C PHE A 279 -1.65 8.09 2.71
N VAL A 280 -2.66 8.14 3.57
CA VAL A 280 -3.11 9.36 4.26
C VAL A 280 -2.94 9.14 5.76
N ASN A 281 -2.00 9.84 6.40
CA ASN A 281 -1.69 9.66 7.83
C ASN A 281 -1.50 8.19 8.26
N GLY A 282 -0.83 7.39 7.41
CA GLY A 282 -0.58 5.97 7.66
C GLY A 282 -1.69 5.02 7.20
N ARG A 283 -2.88 5.52 6.86
CA ARG A 283 -3.94 4.73 6.22
C ARG A 283 -3.57 4.48 4.76
N LYS A 284 -3.33 3.23 4.40
CA LYS A 284 -3.15 2.82 3.00
C LYS A 284 -4.48 2.92 2.25
N ILE A 285 -4.46 3.55 1.09
CA ILE A 285 -5.62 3.65 0.19
C ILE A 285 -5.60 2.43 -0.72
N GLY A 286 -6.58 1.55 -0.57
CA GLY A 286 -6.59 0.23 -1.22
C GLY A 286 -6.72 0.27 -2.76
N ASN A 287 -7.35 1.31 -3.30
CA ASN A 287 -7.48 1.51 -4.75
C ASN A 287 -7.47 3.00 -5.07
N LEU A 288 -6.66 3.42 -6.06
CA LEU A 288 -6.67 4.80 -6.56
C LEU A 288 -7.75 5.08 -7.60
N GLY A 289 -8.54 4.07 -7.98
CA GLY A 289 -9.79 4.22 -8.72
C GLY A 289 -10.98 4.64 -7.87
N ILE A 290 -10.81 4.94 -6.57
CA ILE A 290 -11.89 5.51 -5.77
C ILE A 290 -12.23 6.93 -6.24
N PRO A 291 -13.51 7.35 -6.12
CA PRO A 291 -13.89 8.72 -6.46
C PRO A 291 -13.04 9.74 -5.68
N PRO A 292 -12.54 10.81 -6.32
CA PRO A 292 -11.73 11.85 -5.66
C PRO A 292 -12.41 12.43 -4.41
N GLU A 293 -13.73 12.53 -4.43
CA GLU A 293 -14.56 13.03 -3.33
C GLU A 293 -14.42 12.15 -2.09
N VAL A 294 -14.29 10.83 -2.25
CA VAL A 294 -14.04 9.89 -1.14
C VAL A 294 -12.65 10.12 -0.55
N LEU A 295 -11.64 10.32 -1.41
CA LEU A 295 -10.28 10.58 -0.95
C LEU A 295 -10.17 11.91 -0.20
N LYS A 296 -10.91 12.93 -0.65
CA LYS A 296 -11.09 14.19 0.07
C LYS A 296 -11.73 13.97 1.44
N SER A 297 -12.83 13.21 1.54
CA SER A 297 -13.46 12.90 2.83
C SER A 297 -12.52 12.18 3.80
N ILE A 298 -11.67 11.28 3.30
CA ILE A 298 -10.63 10.63 4.11
C ILE A 298 -9.63 11.67 4.63
N VAL A 299 -9.13 12.57 3.79
CA VAL A 299 -8.20 13.64 4.21
C VAL A 299 -8.84 14.54 5.27
N GLU A 300 -10.07 14.97 5.08
CA GLU A 300 -10.80 15.81 6.05
C GLU A 300 -11.06 15.08 7.38
N PHE A 301 -11.35 13.78 7.31
CA PHE A 301 -11.49 12.93 8.49
C PHE A 301 -10.18 12.87 9.28
N GLU A 302 -9.07 12.53 8.63
CA GLU A 302 -7.75 12.42 9.25
C GLU A 302 -7.26 13.77 9.82
N ALA A 303 -7.62 14.88 9.18
CA ALA A 303 -7.32 16.23 9.69
C ALA A 303 -8.02 16.53 11.02
N LYS A 304 -9.22 15.96 11.26
CA LYS A 304 -9.96 16.11 12.51
C LYS A 304 -9.44 15.19 13.61
N GLN A 305 -8.93 14.01 13.26
CA GLN A 305 -8.36 13.05 14.21
C GLN A 305 -6.99 13.50 14.78
N GLY A 306 -6.28 14.39 14.09
CA GLY A 306 -4.98 14.92 14.51
C GLY A 306 -5.02 16.11 15.48
N LYS A 307 -6.21 16.53 15.91
CA LYS A 307 -6.43 17.56 16.94
C LYS A 307 -6.75 16.88 18.27
#